data_AF-A0A8I2K1J9-F1
#
_entry.id   AF-A0A8I2K1J9-F1
#
_cell.length_a   1.000
_cell.length_b   1.000
_cell.length_c   1.000
_cell.angle_alpha   90.00
_cell.angle_beta   90.00
_cell.angle_gamma   90.00
#
_symmetry.space_group_name_H-M   'P 1'
#
loop_
_entity.id
_entity.type
_entity.pdbx_description
1 polymer ?
#
loop_
_entity_poly.entity_id
_entity_poly.type
_entity_poly.pdbx_seq_one_letter_code
_entity_poly.pdbx_strand_id
1 'polypeptide(L)'
;MIYGVSNLRIMFSPKYKHDILTGRIANVCDLAFEAAGKTWNIHIVTKRINSDHVHQFVSLGPSQSPGWTVSRSFPENVTKTWLVYTNLYWFLVAFSGL
;
A
#
# COMPACT_ATOMS: atom_id res chain seq x y z
N MET A 1 26.81 -13.99 -4.65
CA MET A 1 25.75 -14.12 -3.63
C MET A 1 26.02 -13.08 -2.56
N ILE A 2 25.22 -12.01 -2.47
CA ILE A 2 25.42 -10.98 -1.45
C ILE A 2 24.77 -11.53 -0.17
N TYR A 3 25.58 -11.89 0.83
CA TYR A 3 25.07 -12.32 2.13
C TYR A 3 24.27 -11.16 2.77
N GLY A 4 23.07 -11.46 3.27
CA GLY A 4 22.28 -10.51 4.06
C GLY A 4 21.09 -9.85 3.36
N VAL A 5 20.82 -10.11 2.08
CA VAL A 5 19.60 -9.61 1.43
C VAL A 5 18.50 -10.67 1.49
N SER A 6 17.37 -10.33 2.10
CA SER A 6 16.20 -11.21 2.23
C SER A 6 15.07 -10.76 1.31
N ASN A 7 14.63 -11.64 0.41
CA ASN A 7 13.51 -11.36 -0.48
C ASN A 7 12.23 -11.92 0.11
N LEU A 8 11.19 -11.08 0.21
CA LEU A 8 9.95 -11.42 0.88
C LEU A 8 8.75 -11.05 0.02
N ARG A 9 7.77 -11.95 -0.01
CA ARG A 9 6.44 -11.67 -0.51
C ARG A 9 5.57 -11.22 0.66
N ILE A 10 5.14 -9.96 0.62
CA ILE A 10 4.19 -9.38 1.56
C ILE A 10 2.83 -9.36 0.86
N MET A 11 1.79 -9.74 1.60
CA MET A 11 0.41 -9.66 1.13
C MET A 11 -0.42 -8.94 2.19
N PHE A 12 -1.37 -8.13 1.73
CA PHE A 12 -2.42 -7.62 2.58
C PHE A 12 -3.76 -7.61 1.84
N SER A 13 -4.83 -7.58 2.62
CA SER A 13 -6.20 -7.42 2.15
C SER A 13 -6.87 -6.29 2.91
N PRO A 14 -7.79 -5.54 2.28
CA PRO A 14 -8.70 -4.65 3.00
C PRO A 14 -9.44 -5.42 4.10
N LYS A 15 -9.89 -4.68 5.12
CA LYS A 15 -10.72 -5.26 6.18
C LYS A 15 -11.95 -5.94 5.54
N TYR A 16 -12.25 -7.15 5.99
CA TYR A 16 -13.33 -7.99 5.45
C TYR A 16 -13.21 -8.37 3.98
N LYS A 17 -12.04 -8.17 3.34
CA LYS A 17 -11.76 -8.59 1.96
C LYS A 17 -12.73 -7.98 0.95
N HIS A 18 -13.17 -6.75 1.18
CA HIS A 18 -14.00 -6.03 0.21
C HIS A 18 -13.21 -5.67 -1.06
N ASP A 19 -13.90 -5.68 -2.20
CA ASP A 19 -13.37 -5.32 -3.52
C ASP A 19 -13.22 -3.80 -3.73
N ILE A 20 -12.53 -3.13 -2.80
CA ILE A 20 -12.42 -1.66 -2.78
C ILE A 20 -11.17 -1.13 -3.48
N LEU A 21 -10.17 -1.95 -3.74
CA LEU A 21 -8.90 -1.53 -4.34
C LEU A 21 -9.01 -1.49 -5.87
N THR A 22 -9.91 -0.65 -6.36
CA THR A 22 -10.20 -0.49 -7.79
C THR A 22 -10.14 0.97 -8.21
N GLY A 23 -9.97 1.23 -9.51
CA GLY A 23 -9.95 2.58 -10.09
C GLY A 23 -9.01 3.54 -9.36
N ARG A 24 -9.58 4.67 -8.91
CA ARG A 24 -8.81 5.72 -8.20
C ARG A 24 -8.17 5.23 -6.90
N ILE A 25 -8.83 4.32 -6.18
CA ILE A 25 -8.33 3.80 -4.90
C ILE A 25 -7.08 2.94 -5.15
N ALA A 26 -7.11 2.08 -6.17
CA ALA A 26 -5.93 1.31 -6.59
C ALA A 26 -4.76 2.23 -6.95
N ASN A 27 -5.00 3.27 -7.74
CA ASN A 27 -3.93 4.20 -8.17
C ASN A 27 -3.30 4.95 -7.00
N VAL A 28 -4.11 5.38 -6.02
CA VAL A 28 -3.61 6.07 -4.82
C VAL A 28 -2.79 5.12 -3.94
N CYS A 29 -3.26 3.89 -3.80
CA CYS A 29 -2.54 2.84 -3.11
C CYS A 29 -1.18 2.56 -3.79
N ASP A 30 -1.15 2.52 -5.12
CA ASP A 30 0.09 2.33 -5.88
C ASP A 30 1.12 3.42 -5.61
N LEU A 31 0.70 4.68 -5.73
CA LEU A 31 1.53 5.86 -5.47
C LEU A 31 2.00 5.93 -4.01
N ALA A 32 1.17 5.49 -3.06
CA ALA A 32 1.53 5.48 -1.66
C ALA A 32 2.57 4.40 -1.35
N PHE A 33 2.54 3.21 -1.98
CA PHE A 33 3.65 2.25 -1.88
C PHE A 33 4.95 2.79 -2.46
N GLU A 34 4.90 3.46 -3.61
CA GLU A 34 6.11 4.05 -4.19
C GLU A 34 6.71 5.14 -3.31
N ALA A 35 5.86 5.99 -2.73
CA ALA A 35 6.28 7.00 -1.78
C ALA A 35 6.90 6.37 -0.53
N ALA A 36 6.26 5.36 0.07
CA ALA A 36 6.79 4.67 1.24
C ALA A 36 8.13 3.97 0.94
N GLY A 37 8.26 3.36 -0.24
CA GLY A 37 9.51 2.76 -0.71
C GLY A 37 10.66 3.76 -0.73
N LYS A 38 10.43 4.96 -1.28
CA LYS A 38 11.42 6.04 -1.32
C LYS A 38 11.73 6.60 0.06
N THR A 39 10.71 6.92 0.86
CA THR A 39 10.88 7.53 2.20
C THR A 39 11.66 6.64 3.15
N TRP A 40 11.35 5.34 3.17
CA TRP A 40 11.91 4.39 4.13
C TRP A 40 13.04 3.54 3.56
N ASN A 41 13.50 3.84 2.34
CA ASN A 41 14.51 3.09 1.62
C ASN A 41 14.19 1.58 1.54
N ILE A 42 12.92 1.26 1.23
CA ILE A 42 12.45 -0.11 1.05
C ILE A 42 12.49 -0.42 -0.44
N HIS A 43 13.26 -1.43 -0.83
CA HIS A 43 13.37 -1.83 -2.23
C HIS A 43 12.17 -2.71 -2.62
N ILE A 44 11.19 -2.09 -3.29
CA ILE A 44 10.02 -2.78 -3.85
C ILE A 44 10.39 -3.26 -5.25
N VAL A 45 10.62 -4.56 -5.40
CA VAL A 45 10.99 -5.18 -6.68
C VAL A 45 9.79 -5.24 -7.61
N THR A 46 8.63 -5.64 -7.08
CA THR A 46 7.38 -5.65 -7.83
C THR A 46 6.19 -5.51 -6.88
N LYS A 47 5.08 -5.01 -7.39
CA LYS A 47 3.82 -4.85 -6.68
C LYS A 47 2.67 -5.14 -7.65
N ARG A 48 1.61 -5.74 -7.13
CA ARG A 48 0.37 -6.02 -7.85
C ARG A 48 -0.81 -5.73 -6.95
N ILE A 49 -1.67 -4.81 -7.38
CA ILE A 49 -2.89 -4.44 -6.69
C ILE A 49 -4.05 -5.16 -7.39
N ASN A 50 -4.74 -6.02 -6.66
CA ASN A 50 -6.00 -6.64 -7.06
C ASN A 50 -7.15 -5.97 -6.27
N SER A 51 -8.40 -6.22 -6.64
CA SER A 51 -9.57 -5.55 -6.04
C SER A 51 -9.70 -5.78 -4.53
N ASP A 52 -9.34 -6.96 -4.06
CA ASP A 52 -9.52 -7.45 -2.68
C ASP A 52 -8.20 -7.69 -1.92
N HIS A 53 -7.05 -7.54 -2.58
CA HIS A 53 -5.74 -7.74 -1.96
C HIS A 53 -4.61 -7.17 -2.80
N VAL A 54 -3.45 -7.01 -2.17
CA VAL A 54 -2.23 -6.57 -2.83
C VAL A 54 -1.11 -7.55 -2.53
N HIS A 55 -0.28 -7.79 -3.54
CA HIS A 55 0.97 -8.49 -3.41
C HIS A 55 2.13 -7.52 -3.62
N GLN A 56 3.11 -7.60 -2.74
CA GLN A 56 4.36 -6.86 -2.87
C GLN A 56 5.53 -7.82 -2.73
N PHE A 57 6.50 -7.72 -3.61
CA PHE A 57 7.77 -8.39 -3.48
C PHE A 57 8.82 -7.35 -3.11
N VAL A 58 9.39 -7.50 -1.92
CA VAL A 58 10.39 -6.57 -1.37
C VAL A 58 11.72 -7.28 -1.18
N SER A 59 12.79 -6.52 -1.35
CA SER A 59 14.15 -6.95 -1.06
C SER A 59 14.64 -6.15 0.13
N LEU A 60 14.94 -6.82 1.23
CA LEU A 60 15.36 -6.20 2.48
C LEU A 60 16.84 -6.38 2.70
N GLY A 61 17.54 -5.30 3.07
CA GLY A 61 18.90 -5.39 3.58
C GLY A 61 18.96 -6.05 4.96
N PRO A 62 20.15 -6.44 5.43
CA PRO A 62 20.32 -7.20 6.67
C PRO A 62 19.92 -6.41 7.92
N SER A 63 19.87 -5.07 7.84
CA SER A 63 19.42 -4.18 8.91
C SER A 63 17.90 -3.95 8.93
N GLN A 64 17.17 -4.43 7.91
CA GLN A 64 15.73 -4.22 7.77
C GLN A 64 14.97 -5.45 8.23
N SER A 65 14.11 -5.29 9.23
CA SER A 65 13.24 -6.39 9.67
C SER A 65 11.96 -6.46 8.84
N PRO A 66 11.40 -7.67 8.61
CA PRO A 66 10.13 -7.82 7.90
C PRO A 66 8.99 -7.07 8.59
N GLY A 67 8.89 -7.17 9.92
CA GLY A 67 7.83 -6.52 10.69
C GLY A 67 7.89 -4.99 10.63
N TRP A 68 9.09 -4.42 10.67
CA TRP A 68 9.28 -2.97 10.49
C TRP A 68 8.92 -2.52 9.07
N THR A 69 9.27 -3.31 8.06
CA THR A 69 8.93 -3.01 6.67
C THR A 69 7.42 -2.94 6.48
N VAL A 70 6.69 -3.92 7.01
CA VAL A 70 5.21 -3.95 6.97
C VAL A 70 4.63 -2.75 7.73
N SER A 71 5.15 -2.43 8.92
CA SER A 71 4.61 -1.34 9.74
C SER A 71 4.91 0.06 9.18
N ARG A 72 5.83 0.20 8.22
CA ARG A 72 6.11 1.49 7.55
C ARG A 72 5.41 1.61 6.21
N SER A 73 5.37 0.53 5.41
CA SER A 73 4.72 0.55 4.11
C SER A 73 3.19 0.60 4.23
N PHE A 74 2.61 0.00 5.27
CA PHE A 74 1.16 -0.17 5.38
C PHE A 74 0.40 1.06 5.90
N PRO A 75 0.81 1.75 6.99
CA PRO A 75 0.02 2.86 7.53
C PRO A 75 -0.02 4.08 6.62
N GLU A 76 1.07 4.38 5.90
CA GLU A 76 1.06 5.48 4.92
C GLU A 76 0.08 5.20 3.77
N ASN A 77 -0.04 3.93 3.36
CA ASN A 77 -1.02 3.49 2.37
C ASN A 77 -2.45 3.60 2.88
N VAL A 78 -2.70 3.11 4.10
CA VAL A 78 -4.01 3.18 4.75
C VAL A 78 -4.41 4.64 4.94
N THR A 79 -3.56 5.50 5.51
CA THR A 79 -3.87 6.92 5.74
C THR A 79 -4.11 7.68 4.43
N LYS A 80 -3.27 7.51 3.40
CA LYS A 80 -3.48 8.19 2.10
C LYS A 80 -4.72 7.69 1.37
N THR A 81 -4.97 6.38 1.42
CA THR A 81 -6.17 5.78 0.81
C THR A 81 -7.44 6.19 1.55
N TRP A 82 -7.41 6.24 2.89
CA TRP A 82 -8.51 6.75 3.71
C TRP A 82 -8.81 8.22 3.44
N LEU A 83 -7.78 9.08 3.32
CA LEU A 83 -7.98 10.49 2.97
C LEU A 83 -8.66 10.65 1.61
N VAL A 84 -8.35 9.78 0.65
CA VAL A 84 -9.04 9.78 -0.64
C VAL A 84 -10.47 9.26 -0.51
N TYR A 85 -10.69 8.19 0.26
CA TYR A 85 -12.01 7.64 0.53
C TYR A 85 -12.93 8.64 1.24
N THR A 86 -12.45 9.33 2.28
CA THR A 86 -13.23 10.32 3.02
C THR A 86 -13.49 11.56 2.17
N ASN A 87 -12.49 12.07 1.44
CA ASN A 87 -12.70 13.21 0.54
C ASN A 87 -13.67 12.86 -0.60
N LEU A 88 -13.65 11.64 -1.15
CA LEU A 88 -14.64 11.18 -2.13
C LEU A 88 -16.04 11.05 -1.53
N TYR A 89 -16.15 10.54 -0.29
CA TYR A 89 -17.45 10.42 0.38
C TYR A 89 -18.06 11.80 0.65
N TRP A 90 -17.27 12.77 1.12
CA TRP A 90 -17.74 14.15 1.29
C TRP A 90 -18.04 14.85 -0.04
N PHE A 91 -17.25 14.60 -1.10
CA PHE A 91 -17.55 15.14 -2.44
C PHE A 91 -18.86 14.56 -2.99
N LEU A 92 -19.10 13.26 -2.87
CA LEU A 92 -20.32 12.63 -3.37
C LEU A 92 -21.56 13.03 -2.56
N VAL A 93 -21.45 13.15 -1.24
CA VAL A 93 -22.53 13.66 -0.37
C VAL A 93 -22.84 15.14 -0.65
N ALA A 94 -21.82 15.96 -0.96
CA ALA A 94 -22.02 17.37 -1.29
C ALA A 94 -22.72 17.58 -2.65
N PHE A 95 -22.62 16.63 -3.58
CA PHE A 95 -23.25 16.71 -4.91
C PHE A 95 -24.53 15.88 -5.06
N SER A 96 -24.84 14.95 -4.15
CA SER A 96 -26.12 14.24 -4.13
C SER A 96 -27.23 14.98 -3.37
N GLY A 97 -26.96 16.21 -2.92
CA GLY A 97 -27.88 17.08 -2.18
C GLY A 97 -28.25 18.37 -2.91
N LEU A 98 -28.07 18.44 -4.24
CA LEU A 98 -28.50 19.53 -5.11
C LEU A 98 -29.45 19.01 -6.19
#